data_AF-A8UJK5-F1
#
_entry.id   AF-A8UJK5-F1
#
_cell.length_a   1.000
_cell.length_b   1.000
_cell.length_c   1.000
_cell.angle_alpha   90.00
_cell.angle_beta   90.00
_cell.angle_gamma   90.00
#
_symmetry.space_group_name_H-M   'P 1'
#
loop_
_entity.id
_entity.type
_entity.pdbx_description
1 polymer ?
#
loop_
_entity_poly.entity_id
_entity_poly.type
_entity_poly.pdbx_seq_one_letter_code
_entity_poly.pdbx_strand_id
1 'polypeptide(L)'
;MKIVLIFILTFFATSCCGTKKAIETQPEPTKEIAVVTEVPDAVEAPKIIKNKDSLVTISKGEFQIAVKTDSTETIEIEEDSTFHQNVSKREGYIHQLFGELLQKHVTQNGNVDYKGFKSSQKDLLGYISVLKKMYLKLDSLSKNEKLAYWINTYNALTIDLIIRNYPLKSIKEIKDPWDQRLWKFGDKWQNLNDIEHKILRKMNEPRIHFAIVCASESCPKLLNEAFTSENLEEQLSRVTKGFLSDTSKNELSKNNIKLSKIFKWFKKDFEKNGSLIDFLNGYSEVVISNKAKKSFKDYNWDLNN
;
A
#
# COMPACT_ATOMS: atom_id res chain seq x y z
N MET A 1 -82.59 -30.16 2.21
CA MET A 1 -82.22 -30.11 0.77
C MET A 1 -81.52 -28.78 0.48
N LYS A 2 -80.47 -28.77 -0.37
CA LYS A 2 -79.64 -27.61 -0.77
C LYS A 2 -78.87 -27.01 0.43
N ILE A 3 -77.55 -27.20 0.61
CA ILE A 3 -76.40 -27.14 -0.33
C ILE A 3 -76.34 -25.81 -1.08
N VAL A 4 -75.50 -24.89 -0.57
CA VAL A 4 -74.72 -23.95 -1.37
C VAL A 4 -73.30 -23.95 -0.79
N LEU A 5 -72.33 -24.40 -1.58
CA LEU A 5 -70.91 -24.27 -1.32
C LEU A 5 -70.47 -22.84 -1.62
N ILE A 6 -69.72 -22.20 -0.71
CA ILE A 6 -68.86 -21.06 -1.06
C ILE A 6 -67.47 -21.35 -0.52
N PHE A 7 -66.55 -21.68 -1.42
CA PHE A 7 -65.11 -21.75 -1.14
C PHE A 7 -64.57 -20.31 -1.04
N ILE A 8 -64.01 -19.94 0.11
CA ILE A 8 -63.15 -18.76 0.25
C ILE A 8 -61.71 -19.25 0.46
N LEU A 9 -60.84 -18.90 -0.49
CA LEU A 9 -59.44 -19.30 -0.50
C LEU A 9 -58.68 -18.64 0.67
N THR A 10 -58.12 -19.45 1.56
CA THR A 10 -57.20 -18.96 2.61
C THR A 10 -55.81 -18.72 2.04
N PHE A 11 -55.48 -17.45 1.75
CA PHE A 11 -54.11 -17.06 1.38
C PHE A 11 -53.26 -16.80 2.64
N PHE A 12 -52.57 -17.83 3.12
CA PHE A 12 -51.53 -17.68 4.14
C PHE A 12 -50.24 -17.16 3.48
N ALA A 13 -49.96 -15.86 3.65
CA ALA A 13 -48.69 -15.26 3.26
C ALA A 13 -47.76 -15.09 4.49
N THR A 14 -47.20 -16.21 4.98
CA THR A 14 -46.14 -16.18 6.01
C THR A 14 -44.81 -15.73 5.38
N SER A 15 -44.58 -14.41 5.31
CA SER A 15 -43.30 -13.87 4.86
C SER A 15 -42.27 -13.90 6.00
N CYS A 16 -41.53 -15.00 6.10
CA CYS A 16 -40.45 -15.16 7.09
C CYS A 16 -39.26 -14.24 6.80
N CYS A 17 -38.56 -13.86 7.88
CA CYS A 17 -37.32 -13.08 7.85
C CYS A 17 -36.24 -13.68 6.93
N GLY A 18 -35.62 -12.83 6.11
CA GLY A 18 -34.49 -13.19 5.27
C GLY A 18 -33.45 -12.07 5.23
N THR A 19 -32.74 -11.85 6.34
CA THR A 19 -31.65 -10.87 6.43
C THR A 19 -30.51 -11.29 5.49
N LYS A 20 -30.47 -10.72 4.28
CA LYS A 20 -29.37 -10.94 3.33
C LYS A 20 -28.08 -10.40 3.91
N LYS A 21 -27.26 -11.27 4.52
CA LYS A 21 -25.84 -10.99 4.72
C LYS A 21 -25.22 -10.72 3.35
N ALA A 22 -24.68 -9.52 3.16
CA ALA A 22 -23.83 -9.24 2.01
C ALA A 22 -22.63 -10.20 2.07
N ILE A 23 -22.50 -11.06 1.06
CA ILE A 23 -21.35 -11.94 0.93
C ILE A 23 -20.20 -11.06 0.45
N GLU A 24 -19.30 -10.73 1.37
CA GLU A 24 -18.05 -10.02 1.11
C GLU A 24 -17.12 -10.99 0.34
N THR A 25 -17.26 -11.00 -0.98
CA THR A 25 -16.50 -11.85 -1.90
C THR A 25 -15.01 -11.61 -1.72
N GLN A 26 -14.27 -12.67 -1.43
CA GLN A 26 -12.81 -12.66 -1.44
C GLN A 26 -12.32 -12.43 -2.89
N PRO A 27 -11.20 -11.72 -3.10
CA PRO A 27 -10.50 -11.81 -4.39
C PRO A 27 -10.03 -13.26 -4.58
N GLU A 28 -10.47 -13.91 -5.66
CA GLU A 28 -10.04 -15.28 -5.97
C GLU A 28 -8.59 -15.32 -6.49
N PRO A 29 -7.81 -16.36 -6.14
CA PRO A 29 -6.47 -16.54 -6.70
C PRO A 29 -6.57 -16.99 -8.17
N THR A 30 -6.18 -16.09 -9.09
CA THR A 30 -6.13 -16.39 -10.53
C THR A 30 -5.14 -17.52 -10.82
N LYS A 31 -5.57 -18.51 -11.62
CA LYS A 31 -4.71 -19.62 -12.05
C LYS A 31 -3.62 -19.15 -13.01
N GLU A 32 -2.40 -19.64 -12.83
CA GLU A 32 -1.31 -19.52 -13.83
C GLU A 32 -1.60 -20.40 -15.05
N ILE A 33 -1.27 -19.88 -16.24
CA ILE A 33 -1.07 -20.63 -17.48
C ILE A 33 0.24 -20.10 -18.09
N ALA A 34 1.08 -20.97 -18.64
CA ALA A 34 2.44 -20.66 -19.09
C ALA A 34 2.68 -21.10 -20.55
N VAL A 35 3.91 -20.84 -21.05
CA VAL A 35 4.58 -21.34 -22.28
C VAL A 35 4.40 -20.44 -23.53
N VAL A 36 5.39 -19.61 -23.92
CA VAL A 36 6.54 -19.82 -24.89
C VAL A 36 6.04 -19.86 -26.36
N THR A 37 6.70 -19.37 -27.43
CA THR A 37 8.06 -18.86 -27.75
C THR A 37 8.11 -17.30 -27.83
N GLU A 38 9.00 -16.53 -28.49
CA GLU A 38 10.20 -16.74 -29.36
C GLU A 38 11.16 -15.51 -29.33
N VAL A 39 12.23 -15.47 -30.15
CA VAL A 39 13.21 -14.36 -30.29
C VAL A 39 13.62 -14.16 -31.76
N PRO A 40 13.87 -12.92 -32.22
CA PRO A 40 14.92 -12.66 -33.23
C PRO A 40 15.90 -11.51 -32.87
N ASP A 41 16.96 -11.42 -33.67
CA ASP A 41 18.29 -10.88 -33.32
C ASP A 41 18.52 -9.34 -33.29
N ALA A 42 19.75 -9.02 -32.85
CA ALA A 42 20.32 -7.71 -32.56
C ALA A 42 20.44 -6.70 -33.72
N VAL A 43 20.56 -5.42 -33.35
CA VAL A 43 21.13 -4.33 -34.17
C VAL A 43 22.10 -3.51 -33.30
N GLU A 44 23.21 -3.04 -33.88
CA GLU A 44 24.36 -2.45 -33.18
C GLU A 44 24.11 -1.06 -32.56
N ALA A 45 24.95 -0.71 -31.58
CA ALA A 45 24.97 0.60 -30.92
C ALA A 45 26.06 1.54 -31.49
N PRO A 46 25.78 2.85 -31.68
CA PRO A 46 26.79 3.84 -32.02
C PRO A 46 27.60 4.30 -30.80
N LYS A 47 28.91 4.46 -30.98
CA LYS A 47 29.84 5.10 -30.02
C LYS A 47 29.82 6.61 -30.23
N ILE A 48 29.96 7.42 -29.16
CA ILE A 48 30.58 8.76 -29.24
C ILE A 48 31.03 9.29 -27.86
N ILE A 49 32.35 9.53 -27.78
CA ILE A 49 33.11 10.68 -27.22
C ILE A 49 32.95 11.08 -25.74
N LYS A 50 34.11 11.16 -25.05
CA LYS A 50 34.32 11.87 -23.78
C LYS A 50 34.55 13.36 -24.02
N ASN A 51 34.04 14.23 -23.15
CA ASN A 51 34.82 15.40 -22.74
C ASN A 51 34.50 15.87 -21.31
N LYS A 52 35.28 16.84 -20.83
CA LYS A 52 35.58 17.10 -19.41
C LYS A 52 35.24 18.54 -19.00
N ASP A 53 35.06 18.74 -17.69
CA ASP A 53 35.07 20.01 -16.94
C ASP A 53 33.95 21.05 -17.24
N SER A 54 33.08 21.30 -16.25
CA SER A 54 32.55 22.64 -15.91
C SER A 54 31.91 22.67 -14.51
N LEU A 55 32.20 23.73 -13.75
CA LEU A 55 31.65 24.01 -12.40
C LEU A 55 30.52 25.04 -12.51
N VAL A 56 29.42 24.87 -11.76
CA VAL A 56 28.47 25.95 -11.47
C VAL A 56 28.07 25.92 -9.99
N THR A 57 28.10 27.10 -9.37
CA THR A 57 27.82 27.34 -7.94
C THR A 57 26.40 27.88 -7.75
N ILE A 58 25.66 27.38 -6.75
CA ILE A 58 24.49 28.10 -6.18
C ILE A 58 24.53 28.02 -4.65
N SER A 59 24.25 29.16 -3.99
CA SER A 59 23.96 29.31 -2.54
C SER A 59 22.47 29.70 -2.39
N LYS A 60 21.77 29.54 -1.26
CA LYS A 60 22.13 29.68 0.16
C LYS A 60 21.33 28.70 1.04
N GLY A 61 21.88 28.38 2.21
CA GLY A 61 21.21 27.58 3.26
C GLY A 61 22.12 26.46 3.72
N GLU A 62 22.81 26.66 4.84
CA GLU A 62 23.96 25.84 5.22
C GLU A 62 23.55 24.47 5.80
N PHE A 63 24.00 23.40 5.15
CA PHE A 63 24.28 22.14 5.82
C PHE A 63 25.53 21.49 5.21
N GLN A 64 26.67 21.60 5.90
CA GLN A 64 27.90 20.94 5.46
C GLN A 64 27.98 19.54 6.07
N ILE A 65 27.94 18.51 5.22
CA ILE A 65 28.60 17.23 5.51
C ILE A 65 29.60 16.97 4.38
N ALA A 66 30.88 17.15 4.69
CA ALA A 66 31.94 16.75 3.78
C ALA A 66 32.00 15.21 3.70
N VAL A 67 31.65 14.64 2.55
CA VAL A 67 31.91 13.23 2.23
C VAL A 67 32.68 13.16 0.92
N LYS A 68 33.93 12.71 0.99
CA LYS A 68 34.69 12.30 -0.20
C LYS A 68 34.10 11.00 -0.73
N THR A 69 33.45 11.04 -1.88
CA THR A 69 33.37 9.89 -2.79
C THR A 69 33.13 10.35 -4.22
N ASP A 70 33.73 9.61 -5.14
CA ASP A 70 33.74 9.88 -6.58
C ASP A 70 32.36 9.67 -7.24
N SER A 71 32.19 10.24 -8.44
CA SER A 71 31.04 10.10 -9.35
C SER A 71 29.63 10.50 -8.84
N THR A 72 29.34 11.81 -8.89
CA THR A 72 27.97 12.33 -9.03
C THR A 72 27.55 12.37 -10.51
N GLU A 73 26.63 11.50 -10.93
CA GLU A 73 25.89 11.68 -12.19
C GLU A 73 24.61 12.48 -11.92
N THR A 74 24.52 13.68 -12.49
CA THR A 74 23.31 14.49 -12.49
C THR A 74 22.35 13.94 -13.55
N ILE A 75 21.16 13.48 -13.15
CA ILE A 75 20.12 13.09 -14.11
C ILE A 75 19.33 14.35 -14.47
N GLU A 76 19.70 15.00 -15.57
CA GLU A 76 18.91 16.06 -16.16
C GLU A 76 17.56 15.50 -16.68
N ILE A 77 16.51 16.32 -16.58
CA ILE A 77 15.13 15.93 -16.93
C ILE A 77 14.65 16.84 -18.06
N GLU A 78 14.87 16.41 -19.30
CA GLU A 78 14.21 16.99 -20.47
C GLU A 78 12.83 16.36 -20.66
N GLU A 79 11.82 16.90 -19.97
CA GLU A 79 10.43 17.00 -20.46
C GLU A 79 9.59 17.86 -19.48
N ASP A 80 9.34 19.12 -19.86
CA ASP A 80 8.41 20.12 -19.29
C ASP A 80 8.11 20.08 -17.76
N SER A 81 9.13 19.79 -16.98
CA SER A 81 9.05 19.58 -15.53
C SER A 81 10.15 20.38 -14.85
N THR A 82 9.77 21.55 -14.34
CA THR A 82 10.59 22.42 -13.46
C THR A 82 10.85 21.78 -12.09
N PHE A 83 11.46 20.59 -12.06
CA PHE A 83 11.78 19.85 -10.84
C PHE A 83 13.14 19.17 -11.00
N HIS A 84 14.13 19.66 -10.26
CA HIS A 84 15.49 19.13 -10.25
C HIS A 84 15.75 18.41 -8.92
N GLN A 85 15.51 17.10 -8.87
CA GLN A 85 15.99 16.27 -7.77
C GLN A 85 17.29 15.57 -8.19
N ASN A 86 18.38 15.89 -7.49
CA ASN A 86 19.63 15.15 -7.61
C ASN A 86 19.44 13.74 -7.03
N VAL A 87 19.21 12.76 -7.91
CA VAL A 87 19.14 11.33 -7.55
C VAL A 87 20.56 10.81 -7.28
N SER A 88 21.15 11.27 -6.17
CA SER A 88 22.42 10.72 -5.69
C SER A 88 22.24 9.24 -5.33
N LYS A 89 23.32 8.47 -5.38
CA LYS A 89 23.36 7.02 -5.13
C LYS A 89 22.99 6.60 -3.68
N ARG A 90 22.54 7.52 -2.83
CA ARG A 90 22.10 7.24 -1.45
C ARG A 90 20.58 7.05 -1.42
N GLU A 91 20.18 5.81 -1.18
CA GLU A 91 18.79 5.36 -1.15
C GLU A 91 17.87 6.22 -0.26
N GLY A 92 18.34 6.67 0.91
CA GLY A 92 17.58 7.52 1.84
C GLY A 92 17.02 8.83 1.25
N TYR A 93 17.46 9.28 0.07
CA TYR A 93 16.91 10.46 -0.62
C TYR A 93 15.80 10.12 -1.64
N ILE A 94 15.62 8.84 -2.02
CA ILE A 94 14.62 8.43 -3.03
C ILE A 94 13.20 8.72 -2.53
N HIS A 95 12.97 8.53 -1.23
CA HIS A 95 11.65 8.69 -0.61
C HIS A 95 11.39 10.07 0.00
N GLN A 96 12.35 11.01 -0.07
CA GLN A 96 12.22 12.35 0.53
C GLN A 96 10.98 13.10 0.04
N LEU A 97 10.77 13.18 -1.28
CA LEU A 97 9.61 13.86 -1.87
C LEU A 97 8.27 13.28 -1.40
N PHE A 98 8.21 11.96 -1.15
CA PHE A 98 7.02 11.34 -0.59
C PHE A 98 6.87 11.64 0.90
N GLY A 99 7.97 11.65 1.66
CA GLY A 99 7.98 12.12 3.05
C GLY A 99 7.45 13.55 3.20
N GLU A 100 7.90 14.47 2.36
CA GLU A 100 7.42 15.87 2.34
C GLU A 100 5.91 15.95 2.01
N LEU A 101 5.43 15.16 1.05
CA LEU A 101 4.00 15.08 0.72
C LEU A 101 3.17 14.47 1.85
N LEU A 102 3.67 13.43 2.51
CA LEU A 102 3.01 12.79 3.64
C LEU A 102 2.95 13.74 4.84
N GLN A 103 4.03 14.45 5.18
CA GLN A 103 4.04 15.45 6.25
C GLN A 103 3.08 16.61 5.99
N LYS A 104 2.91 17.01 4.72
CA LYS A 104 2.03 18.10 4.30
C LYS A 104 0.54 17.73 4.31
N HIS A 105 0.21 16.49 3.96
CA HIS A 105 -1.17 16.07 3.67
C HIS A 105 -1.69 14.88 4.50
N VAL A 106 -0.89 14.34 5.43
CA VAL A 106 -1.30 13.25 6.34
C VAL A 106 -1.09 13.70 7.78
N THR A 107 -2.15 13.61 8.58
CA THR A 107 -2.10 13.95 10.01
C THR A 107 -1.31 12.92 10.82
N GLN A 108 -0.86 13.28 12.02
CA GLN A 108 -0.23 12.35 12.97
C GLN A 108 -1.14 11.14 13.33
N ASN A 109 -2.45 11.25 13.13
CA ASN A 109 -3.43 10.18 13.34
C ASN A 109 -3.67 9.30 12.10
N GLY A 110 -3.06 9.61 10.95
CA GLY A 110 -3.18 8.85 9.70
C GLY A 110 -4.35 9.25 8.79
N ASN A 111 -5.11 10.30 9.14
CA ASN A 111 -6.13 10.88 8.25
C ASN A 111 -5.45 11.62 7.09
N VAL A 112 -6.00 11.46 5.87
CA VAL A 112 -5.40 11.88 4.61
C VAL A 112 -6.20 12.99 3.93
N ASP A 113 -5.59 14.16 3.74
CA ASP A 113 -6.18 15.23 2.93
C ASP A 113 -6.04 14.92 1.42
N TYR A 114 -6.99 14.14 0.89
CA TYR A 114 -7.05 13.85 -0.55
C TYR A 114 -7.27 15.10 -1.41
N LYS A 115 -7.83 16.19 -0.88
CA LYS A 115 -7.98 17.46 -1.61
C LYS A 115 -6.65 18.20 -1.69
N GLY A 116 -5.89 18.21 -0.60
CA GLY A 116 -4.49 18.64 -0.55
C GLY A 116 -3.60 17.85 -1.50
N PHE A 117 -3.65 16.51 -1.46
CA PHE A 117 -2.93 15.64 -2.39
C PHE A 117 -3.32 15.89 -3.86
N LYS A 118 -4.61 16.09 -4.16
CA LYS A 118 -5.06 16.45 -5.51
C LYS A 118 -4.50 17.81 -5.98
N SER A 119 -4.25 18.73 -5.05
CA SER A 119 -3.64 20.03 -5.32
C SER A 119 -2.11 19.93 -5.50
N SER A 120 -1.46 18.95 -4.85
CA SER A 120 -0.05 18.56 -5.03
C SER A 120 0.13 17.41 -6.03
N GLN A 121 -0.80 17.19 -6.97
CA GLN A 121 -0.74 16.03 -7.88
C GLN A 121 0.55 16.00 -8.73
N LYS A 122 1.07 17.16 -9.15
CA LYS A 122 2.34 17.24 -9.90
C LYS A 122 3.51 16.64 -9.11
N ASP A 123 3.59 16.95 -7.82
CA ASP A 123 4.63 16.47 -6.90
C ASP A 123 4.54 14.94 -6.73
N LEU A 124 3.32 14.42 -6.55
CA LEU A 124 3.06 12.98 -6.42
C LEU A 124 3.43 12.21 -7.69
N LEU A 125 3.10 12.76 -8.87
CA LEU A 125 3.49 12.18 -10.16
C LEU A 125 5.01 12.27 -10.40
N GLY A 126 5.67 13.32 -9.90
CA GLY A 126 7.13 13.42 -9.83
C GLY A 126 7.74 12.26 -9.03
N TYR A 127 7.24 12.03 -7.82
CA TYR A 127 7.68 10.90 -6.99
C TYR A 127 7.43 9.53 -7.64
N ILE A 128 6.25 9.32 -8.23
CA ILE A 128 5.94 8.08 -8.99
C ILE A 128 6.91 7.91 -10.17
N SER A 129 7.38 9.01 -10.78
CA SER A 129 8.38 8.96 -11.86
C SER A 129 9.78 8.59 -11.36
N VAL A 130 10.17 9.02 -10.16
CA VAL A 130 11.39 8.54 -9.47
C VAL A 130 11.30 7.03 -9.21
N LEU A 131 10.15 6.54 -8.69
CA LEU A 131 9.93 5.11 -8.48
C LEU A 131 10.06 4.30 -9.78
N LYS A 132 9.44 4.75 -10.88
CA LYS A 132 9.57 4.12 -12.21
C LYS A 132 11.00 4.02 -12.70
N LYS A 133 11.85 5.04 -12.47
CA LYS A 133 13.28 5.01 -12.80
C LYS A 133 14.04 4.02 -11.92
N MET A 134 13.73 3.99 -10.62
CA MET A 134 14.38 3.09 -9.66
C MET A 134 14.00 1.61 -9.85
N TYR A 135 12.82 1.32 -10.40
CA TYR A 135 12.34 -0.03 -10.72
C TYR A 135 13.37 -0.89 -11.47
N LEU A 136 14.08 -0.29 -12.43
CA LEU A 136 15.10 -0.96 -13.26
C LEU A 136 16.36 -1.38 -12.48
N LYS A 137 16.54 -0.88 -11.25
CA LYS A 137 17.69 -1.17 -10.38
C LYS A 137 17.31 -2.07 -9.19
N LEU A 138 16.04 -2.46 -9.06
CA LEU A 138 15.55 -3.15 -7.87
C LEU A 138 16.32 -4.43 -7.55
N ASP A 139 16.70 -5.24 -8.53
CA ASP A 139 17.35 -6.53 -8.24
C ASP A 139 18.65 -6.37 -7.43
N SER A 140 19.37 -5.26 -7.62
CA SER A 140 20.61 -4.92 -6.89
C SER A 140 20.40 -4.53 -5.42
N LEU A 141 19.16 -4.22 -5.02
CA LEU A 141 18.83 -3.80 -3.65
C LEU A 141 18.73 -4.98 -2.68
N SER A 142 19.03 -4.74 -1.40
CA SER A 142 18.79 -5.69 -0.31
C SER A 142 17.30 -5.85 0.00
N LYS A 143 16.97 -6.77 0.93
CA LYS A 143 15.58 -7.08 1.31
C LYS A 143 14.85 -5.84 1.86
N ASN A 144 15.51 -5.07 2.72
CA ASN A 144 14.88 -3.94 3.43
C ASN A 144 14.60 -2.79 2.46
N GLU A 145 15.57 -2.47 1.61
CA GLU A 145 15.45 -1.48 0.54
C GLU A 145 14.28 -1.82 -0.42
N LYS A 146 14.21 -3.07 -0.88
CA LYS A 146 13.07 -3.57 -1.68
C LYS A 146 11.74 -3.42 -0.94
N LEU A 147 11.70 -3.67 0.37
CA LEU A 147 10.45 -3.62 1.13
C LEU A 147 9.97 -2.18 1.35
N ALA A 148 10.87 -1.27 1.76
CA ALA A 148 10.57 0.16 1.89
C ALA A 148 10.08 0.73 0.55
N TYR A 149 10.79 0.43 -0.54
CA TYR A 149 10.39 0.80 -1.90
C TYR A 149 8.97 0.33 -2.24
N TRP A 150 8.63 -0.95 -2.04
CA TRP A 150 7.32 -1.47 -2.44
C TRP A 150 6.17 -1.03 -1.53
N ILE A 151 6.41 -0.83 -0.22
CA ILE A 151 5.43 -0.23 0.71
C ILE A 151 5.12 1.20 0.27
N ASN A 152 6.14 2.04 0.08
CA ASN A 152 5.94 3.42 -0.34
C ASN A 152 5.33 3.52 -1.75
N THR A 153 5.68 2.60 -2.65
CA THR A 153 5.06 2.49 -3.97
C THR A 153 3.56 2.21 -3.83
N TYR A 154 3.16 1.16 -3.10
CA TYR A 154 1.73 0.84 -2.91
C TYR A 154 0.95 2.04 -2.35
N ASN A 155 1.48 2.69 -1.30
CA ASN A 155 0.80 3.84 -0.69
C ASN A 155 0.67 5.04 -1.64
N ALA A 156 1.72 5.40 -2.38
CA ALA A 156 1.67 6.49 -3.35
C ALA A 156 0.74 6.19 -4.54
N LEU A 157 0.72 4.94 -5.03
CA LEU A 157 -0.18 4.53 -6.10
C LEU A 157 -1.64 4.48 -5.63
N THR A 158 -1.91 4.07 -4.38
CA THR A 158 -3.26 4.16 -3.80
C THR A 158 -3.72 5.61 -3.68
N ILE A 159 -2.88 6.54 -3.23
CA ILE A 159 -3.23 7.96 -3.18
C ILE A 159 -3.52 8.50 -4.59
N ASP A 160 -2.69 8.19 -5.59
CA ASP A 160 -2.90 8.60 -6.98
C ASP A 160 -4.23 8.03 -7.54
N LEU A 161 -4.57 6.78 -7.22
CA LEU A 161 -5.85 6.17 -7.57
C LEU A 161 -7.04 6.94 -6.97
N ILE A 162 -6.98 7.33 -5.69
CA ILE A 162 -8.06 8.09 -5.05
C ILE A 162 -8.19 9.48 -5.67
N ILE A 163 -7.10 10.26 -5.82
CA ILE A 163 -7.21 11.65 -6.31
C ILE A 163 -7.66 11.74 -7.77
N ARG A 164 -7.36 10.73 -8.60
CA ARG A 164 -7.90 10.59 -9.97
C ARG A 164 -9.41 10.48 -10.01
N ASN A 165 -10.01 9.84 -9.02
CA ASN A 165 -11.45 9.59 -8.93
C ASN A 165 -12.17 10.58 -7.97
N TYR A 166 -11.42 11.43 -7.26
CA TYR A 166 -11.96 12.31 -6.21
C TYR A 166 -12.84 13.46 -6.77
N PRO A 167 -14.00 13.77 -6.16
CA PRO A 167 -14.50 13.28 -4.86
C PRO A 167 -15.23 11.94 -4.95
N LEU A 168 -14.99 11.10 -3.95
CA LEU A 168 -15.62 9.80 -3.73
C LEU A 168 -15.68 9.54 -2.21
N LYS A 169 -16.61 8.69 -1.75
CA LYS A 169 -16.79 8.36 -0.32
C LYS A 169 -16.06 7.10 0.11
N SER A 170 -15.82 6.17 -0.82
CA SER A 170 -15.14 4.90 -0.55
C SER A 170 -14.36 4.47 -1.79
N ILE A 171 -13.15 3.91 -1.61
CA ILE A 171 -12.39 3.27 -2.69
C ILE A 171 -13.23 2.24 -3.48
N LYS A 172 -14.26 1.65 -2.87
CA LYS A 172 -15.18 0.69 -3.50
C LYS A 172 -16.19 1.30 -4.49
N GLU A 173 -16.27 2.63 -4.59
CA GLU A 173 -17.01 3.32 -5.65
C GLU A 173 -16.24 3.31 -6.98
N ILE A 174 -14.92 3.11 -6.92
CA ILE A 174 -14.08 2.90 -8.11
C ILE A 174 -14.26 1.44 -8.56
N LYS A 175 -14.43 1.22 -9.86
CA LYS A 175 -14.52 -0.13 -10.44
C LYS A 175 -13.16 -0.85 -10.34
N ASP A 176 -13.17 -2.08 -9.82
CA ASP A 176 -12.03 -3.01 -9.74
C ASP A 176 -10.72 -2.35 -9.25
N PRO A 177 -10.74 -1.60 -8.12
CA PRO A 177 -9.73 -0.56 -7.84
C PRO A 177 -8.32 -1.11 -7.66
N TRP A 178 -8.19 -2.32 -7.10
CA TRP A 178 -6.89 -2.97 -6.90
C TRP A 178 -6.31 -3.59 -8.18
N ASP A 179 -7.14 -3.83 -9.20
CA ASP A 179 -6.74 -4.44 -10.46
C ASP A 179 -6.43 -3.43 -11.58
N GLN A 180 -6.75 -2.16 -11.37
CA GLN A 180 -6.48 -1.04 -12.28
C GLN A 180 -4.99 -0.93 -12.67
N ARG A 181 -4.69 -1.20 -13.95
CA ARG A 181 -3.32 -1.16 -14.51
C ARG A 181 -2.94 0.24 -15.00
N LEU A 182 -2.80 1.19 -14.08
CA LEU A 182 -2.60 2.61 -14.41
C LEU A 182 -1.14 3.04 -14.56
N TRP A 183 -0.18 2.24 -14.06
CA TRP A 183 1.22 2.68 -13.94
C TRP A 183 2.19 1.71 -14.61
N LYS A 184 2.80 2.14 -15.72
CA LYS A 184 3.90 1.40 -16.39
C LYS A 184 5.22 1.61 -15.64
N PHE A 185 5.86 0.52 -15.24
CA PHE A 185 7.17 0.44 -14.59
C PHE A 185 8.05 -0.50 -15.42
N GLY A 186 9.06 0.04 -16.13
CA GLY A 186 9.70 -0.67 -17.24
C GLY A 186 8.66 -1.11 -18.28
N ASP A 187 8.67 -2.38 -18.66
CA ASP A 187 7.65 -2.95 -19.56
C ASP A 187 6.39 -3.47 -18.86
N LYS A 188 6.38 -3.50 -17.53
CA LYS A 188 5.26 -4.04 -16.76
C LYS A 188 4.28 -2.94 -16.32
N TRP A 189 3.02 -3.09 -16.72
CA TRP A 189 1.92 -2.33 -16.11
C TRP A 189 1.59 -2.89 -14.74
N GLN A 190 1.81 -2.12 -13.68
CA GLN A 190 1.53 -2.50 -12.30
C GLN A 190 0.08 -2.16 -11.91
N ASN A 191 -0.47 -2.93 -10.98
CA ASN A 191 -1.68 -2.62 -10.21
C ASN A 191 -1.44 -2.95 -8.72
N LEU A 192 -2.35 -2.54 -7.83
CA LEU A 192 -2.15 -2.69 -6.39
C LEU A 192 -2.15 -4.18 -5.96
N ASN A 193 -3.01 -5.00 -6.56
CA ASN A 193 -3.07 -6.44 -6.31
C ASN A 193 -1.75 -7.16 -6.65
N ASP A 194 -1.11 -6.85 -7.79
CA ASP A 194 0.17 -7.44 -8.16
C ASP A 194 1.27 -7.03 -7.18
N ILE A 195 1.31 -5.78 -6.73
CA ILE A 195 2.30 -5.29 -5.75
C ILE A 195 2.11 -6.00 -4.40
N GLU A 196 0.88 -6.08 -3.89
CA GLU A 196 0.63 -6.69 -2.60
C GLU A 196 0.80 -8.21 -2.64
N HIS A 197 0.08 -8.90 -3.52
CA HIS A 197 -0.03 -10.36 -3.49
C HIS A 197 1.10 -11.08 -4.22
N LYS A 198 1.70 -10.48 -5.26
CA LYS A 198 2.77 -11.13 -6.04
C LYS A 198 4.17 -10.66 -5.62
N ILE A 199 4.29 -9.53 -4.92
CA ILE A 199 5.58 -8.99 -4.45
C ILE A 199 5.64 -8.95 -2.91
N LEU A 200 4.98 -7.99 -2.25
CA LEU A 200 5.13 -7.74 -0.80
C LEU A 200 4.89 -8.98 0.07
N ARG A 201 3.76 -9.67 -0.14
CA ARG A 201 3.41 -10.88 0.62
C ARG A 201 4.39 -12.04 0.41
N LYS A 202 5.13 -12.08 -0.70
CA LYS A 202 6.19 -13.07 -0.95
C LYS A 202 7.51 -12.74 -0.23
N MET A 203 7.68 -11.52 0.28
CA MET A 203 8.87 -11.11 1.04
C MET A 203 8.89 -11.62 2.51
N ASN A 204 7.86 -12.36 2.91
CA ASN A 204 7.73 -13.00 4.23
C ASN A 204 7.81 -12.00 5.39
N GLU A 205 7.14 -10.85 5.24
CA GLU A 205 7.03 -9.82 6.28
C GLU A 205 5.54 -9.55 6.58
N PRO A 206 4.96 -10.18 7.62
CA PRO A 206 3.53 -10.01 7.93
C PRO A 206 3.16 -8.59 8.37
N ARG A 207 4.11 -7.77 8.82
CA ARG A 207 3.86 -6.37 9.23
C ARG A 207 3.53 -5.44 8.05
N ILE A 208 3.73 -5.87 6.80
CA ILE A 208 3.30 -5.09 5.62
C ILE A 208 1.80 -4.76 5.66
N HIS A 209 0.98 -5.65 6.25
CA HIS A 209 -0.47 -5.47 6.44
C HIS A 209 -0.86 -4.33 7.38
N PHE A 210 0.11 -3.68 8.02
CA PHE A 210 -0.06 -2.46 8.82
C PHE A 210 0.70 -1.26 8.25
N ALA A 211 1.49 -1.47 7.19
CA ALA A 211 2.31 -0.46 6.52
C ALA A 211 1.73 0.01 5.18
N ILE A 212 0.92 -0.84 4.52
CA ILE A 212 0.18 -0.48 3.31
C ILE A 212 -1.27 -0.12 3.63
N VAL A 213 -1.81 0.88 2.93
CA VAL A 213 -3.12 1.47 3.23
C VAL A 213 -4.06 1.38 2.04
N CYS A 214 -5.24 0.83 2.27
CA CYS A 214 -6.30 0.62 1.27
C CYS A 214 -7.29 1.80 1.13
N ALA A 215 -6.90 2.99 1.59
CA ALA A 215 -7.72 4.21 1.64
C ALA A 215 -9.10 4.00 2.29
N SER A 216 -9.17 3.35 3.45
CA SER A 216 -10.42 3.23 4.21
C SER A 216 -10.25 3.42 5.71
N GLU A 217 -11.31 3.86 6.36
CA GLU A 217 -11.38 4.14 7.80
C GLU A 217 -10.99 2.92 8.65
N SER A 218 -11.34 1.69 8.25
CA SER A 218 -10.92 0.48 8.99
C SER A 218 -9.57 -0.11 8.56
N CYS A 219 -8.86 0.53 7.63
CA CYS A 219 -7.49 0.17 7.26
C CYS A 219 -6.48 0.63 8.35
N PRO A 220 -5.20 0.20 8.26
CA PRO A 220 -4.14 0.75 9.08
C PRO A 220 -3.93 2.24 8.78
N LYS A 221 -3.38 2.97 9.75
CA LYS A 221 -3.04 4.39 9.60
C LYS A 221 -1.90 4.54 8.61
N LEU A 222 -2.04 5.47 7.67
CA LEU A 222 -0.92 5.90 6.84
C LEU A 222 0.05 6.69 7.71
N LEU A 223 1.33 6.30 7.72
CA LEU A 223 2.37 7.13 8.34
C LEU A 223 2.47 8.46 7.58
N ASN A 224 2.64 9.55 8.32
CA ASN A 224 2.98 10.86 7.77
C ASN A 224 4.48 11.02 7.45
N GLU A 225 5.19 9.90 7.29
CA GLU A 225 6.57 9.81 6.85
C GLU A 225 6.71 8.58 5.93
N ALA A 226 7.67 8.63 5.01
CA ALA A 226 7.94 7.49 4.13
C ALA A 226 8.78 6.42 4.87
N PHE A 227 8.61 5.15 4.47
CA PHE A 227 9.47 4.08 4.96
C PHE A 227 10.88 4.21 4.36
N THR A 228 11.93 3.97 5.14
CA THR A 228 13.32 3.92 4.62
C THR A 228 14.00 2.64 5.08
N SER A 229 15.02 2.15 4.36
CA SER A 229 15.66 0.87 4.71
C SER A 229 16.33 0.89 6.09
N GLU A 230 16.84 2.05 6.50
CA GLU A 230 17.54 2.28 7.76
C GLU A 230 16.56 2.23 8.95
N ASN A 231 15.35 2.78 8.79
CA ASN A 231 14.35 2.90 9.85
C ASN A 231 13.27 1.79 9.79
N LEU A 232 13.28 0.95 8.75
CA LEU A 232 12.22 0.01 8.39
C LEU A 232 11.74 -0.86 9.56
N GLU A 233 12.65 -1.44 10.34
CA GLU A 233 12.32 -2.34 11.45
C GLU A 233 11.59 -1.60 12.59
N GLU A 234 12.03 -0.37 12.91
CA GLU A 234 11.35 0.47 13.89
C GLU A 234 9.97 0.89 13.36
N GLN A 235 9.89 1.39 12.12
CA GLN A 235 8.65 1.84 11.50
C GLN A 235 7.61 0.70 11.41
N LEU A 236 8.01 -0.49 10.97
CA LEU A 236 7.15 -1.69 10.93
C LEU A 236 6.69 -2.12 12.33
N SER A 237 7.59 -2.11 13.32
CA SER A 237 7.24 -2.40 14.72
C SER A 237 6.24 -1.38 15.27
N ARG A 238 6.45 -0.09 14.99
CA ARG A 238 5.61 1.03 15.43
C ARG A 238 4.20 0.97 14.84
N VAL A 239 4.04 0.76 13.52
CA VAL A 239 2.71 0.61 12.92
C VAL A 239 1.99 -0.65 13.40
N THR A 240 2.72 -1.74 13.65
CA THR A 240 2.13 -2.98 14.19
C THR A 240 1.58 -2.77 15.60
N LYS A 241 2.39 -2.19 16.51
CA LYS A 241 1.97 -1.85 17.87
C LYS A 241 0.80 -0.87 17.88
N GLY A 242 0.89 0.20 17.07
CA GLY A 242 -0.15 1.21 16.93
C GLY A 242 -1.47 0.65 16.40
N PHE A 243 -1.43 -0.29 15.44
CA PHE A 243 -2.64 -0.95 14.94
C PHE A 243 -3.27 -1.86 15.99
N LEU A 244 -2.47 -2.63 16.74
CA LEU A 244 -2.96 -3.54 17.78
C LEU A 244 -3.55 -2.82 18.99
N SER A 245 -3.03 -1.66 19.36
CA SER A 245 -3.54 -0.83 20.45
C SER A 245 -4.71 0.07 20.05
N ASP A 246 -4.98 0.25 18.76
CA ASP A 246 -6.13 1.03 18.28
C ASP A 246 -7.45 0.35 18.63
N THR A 247 -8.13 0.87 19.65
CA THR A 247 -9.38 0.31 20.18
C THR A 247 -10.55 0.40 19.20
N SER A 248 -10.47 1.23 18.15
CA SER A 248 -11.46 1.21 17.07
C SER A 248 -11.31 -0.06 16.21
N LYS A 249 -10.07 -0.49 15.94
CA LYS A 249 -9.76 -1.63 15.07
C LYS A 249 -9.68 -2.97 15.81
N ASN A 250 -9.22 -2.98 17.06
CA ASN A 250 -8.99 -4.20 17.85
C ASN A 250 -9.46 -4.05 19.31
N GLU A 251 -9.93 -5.12 19.95
CA GLU A 251 -10.15 -5.21 21.39
C GLU A 251 -9.38 -6.45 21.89
N LEU A 252 -8.35 -6.24 22.72
CA LEU A 252 -7.44 -7.30 23.17
C LEU A 252 -7.58 -7.54 24.68
N SER A 253 -7.89 -8.77 25.07
CA SER A 253 -7.85 -9.23 26.46
C SER A 253 -7.27 -10.65 26.54
N LYS A 254 -6.83 -11.07 27.73
CA LYS A 254 -6.25 -12.40 27.96
C LYS A 254 -7.09 -13.56 27.42
N ASN A 255 -8.43 -13.48 27.52
CA ASN A 255 -9.34 -14.59 27.23
C ASN A 255 -10.32 -14.33 26.07
N ASN A 256 -10.46 -13.09 25.60
CA ASN A 256 -11.32 -12.72 24.49
C ASN A 256 -10.63 -11.67 23.62
N ILE A 257 -10.62 -11.87 22.31
CA ILE A 257 -10.11 -10.90 21.33
C ILE A 257 -11.14 -10.64 20.24
N LYS A 258 -11.29 -9.38 19.84
CA LYS A 258 -12.14 -8.95 18.73
C LYS A 258 -11.29 -8.12 17.78
N LEU A 259 -10.87 -8.74 16.70
CA LEU A 259 -9.81 -8.25 15.83
C LEU A 259 -10.35 -7.57 14.57
N SER A 260 -9.54 -6.73 13.91
CA SER A 260 -9.83 -6.28 12.56
C SER A 260 -9.92 -7.47 11.58
N LYS A 261 -10.75 -7.34 10.53
CA LYS A 261 -10.87 -8.35 9.46
C LYS A 261 -9.55 -8.61 8.72
N ILE A 262 -8.56 -7.73 8.80
CA ILE A 262 -7.20 -7.94 8.26
C ILE A 262 -6.61 -9.29 8.75
N PHE A 263 -6.78 -9.62 10.02
CA PHE A 263 -6.34 -10.91 10.59
C PHE A 263 -7.13 -12.12 10.09
N LYS A 264 -8.33 -11.91 9.53
CA LYS A 264 -9.14 -12.95 8.88
C LYS A 264 -8.71 -13.14 7.42
N TRP A 265 -8.59 -12.05 6.67
CA TRP A 265 -8.25 -12.06 5.24
C TRP A 265 -6.81 -12.55 5.00
N PHE A 266 -5.86 -12.08 5.80
CA PHE A 266 -4.43 -12.40 5.65
C PHE A 266 -3.91 -13.41 6.69
N LYS A 267 -4.82 -14.23 7.26
CA LYS A 267 -4.52 -15.22 8.31
C LYS A 267 -3.24 -16.04 8.04
N LYS A 268 -3.06 -16.52 6.80
CA LYS A 268 -1.92 -17.36 6.38
C LYS A 268 -0.57 -16.66 6.52
N ASP A 269 -0.53 -15.34 6.39
CA ASP A 269 0.70 -14.56 6.41
C ASP A 269 1.17 -14.38 7.86
N PHE A 270 0.25 -14.15 8.80
CA PHE A 270 0.53 -14.09 10.24
C PHE A 270 0.89 -15.45 10.84
N GLU A 271 0.31 -16.55 10.34
CA GLU A 271 0.54 -17.92 10.85
C GLU A 271 1.75 -18.63 10.22
N LYS A 272 2.63 -17.91 9.51
CA LYS A 272 3.78 -18.52 8.83
C LYS A 272 4.90 -18.98 9.77
N ASN A 273 5.13 -18.25 10.86
CA ASN A 273 6.24 -18.47 11.81
C ASN A 273 5.75 -18.76 13.25
N GLY A 274 4.51 -19.25 13.40
CA GLY A 274 3.85 -19.46 14.68
C GLY A 274 2.33 -19.40 14.54
N SER A 275 1.59 -19.38 15.63
CA SER A 275 0.16 -19.08 15.60
C SER A 275 -0.10 -17.57 15.52
N LEU A 276 -1.31 -17.19 15.14
CA LEU A 276 -1.76 -15.80 15.23
C LEU A 276 -1.63 -15.23 16.66
N ILE A 277 -1.75 -16.06 17.70
CA ILE A 277 -1.60 -15.57 19.09
C ILE A 277 -0.13 -15.26 19.40
N ASP A 278 0.81 -16.04 18.89
CA ASP A 278 2.24 -15.78 19.03
C ASP A 278 2.64 -14.48 18.31
N PHE A 279 2.08 -14.23 17.11
CA PHE A 279 2.24 -12.96 16.41
C PHE A 279 1.70 -11.78 17.22
N LEU A 280 0.46 -11.87 17.72
CA LEU A 280 -0.16 -10.79 18.51
C LEU A 280 0.65 -10.49 19.79
N ASN A 281 1.02 -11.53 20.55
CA ASN A 281 1.79 -11.41 21.79
C ASN A 281 3.20 -10.82 21.58
N GLY A 282 3.75 -10.87 20.36
CA GLY A 282 5.02 -10.20 20.03
C GLY A 282 4.92 -8.66 19.99
N TYR A 283 3.72 -8.10 19.89
CA TYR A 283 3.48 -6.66 19.73
C TYR A 283 2.39 -6.06 20.63
N SER A 284 1.60 -6.88 21.35
CA SER A 284 0.60 -6.41 22.31
C SER A 284 1.11 -6.35 23.75
N GLU A 285 0.72 -5.31 24.50
CA GLU A 285 1.01 -5.19 25.94
C GLU A 285 0.26 -6.23 26.78
N VAL A 286 -0.88 -6.72 26.28
CA VAL A 286 -1.66 -7.78 26.91
C VAL A 286 -1.15 -9.14 26.45
N VAL A 287 -0.83 -10.02 27.40
CA VAL A 287 -0.56 -11.44 27.13
C VAL A 287 -1.86 -12.18 26.87
N ILE A 288 -2.13 -12.47 25.60
CA ILE A 288 -3.30 -13.19 25.10
C ILE A 288 -3.09 -14.70 25.26
N SER A 289 -4.10 -15.40 25.78
CA SER A 289 -4.07 -16.86 25.89
C SER A 289 -4.24 -17.53 24.53
N ASN A 290 -3.52 -18.64 24.31
CA ASN A 290 -3.75 -19.54 23.16
C ASN A 290 -5.18 -20.10 23.11
N LYS A 291 -5.94 -20.05 24.22
CA LYS A 291 -7.35 -20.43 24.30
C LYS A 291 -8.32 -19.24 24.20
N ALA A 292 -7.85 -18.04 23.88
CA ALA A 292 -8.70 -16.85 23.80
C ALA A 292 -9.79 -16.99 22.72
N LYS A 293 -11.03 -16.64 23.07
CA LYS A 293 -12.15 -16.62 22.13
C LYS A 293 -11.91 -15.53 21.10
N LYS A 294 -11.94 -15.89 19.82
CA LYS A 294 -11.65 -14.97 18.70
C LYS A 294 -12.94 -14.55 18.00
N SER A 295 -13.08 -13.27 17.78
CA SER A 295 -14.15 -12.65 16.97
C SER A 295 -13.55 -11.54 16.10
N PHE A 296 -14.33 -11.01 15.17
CA PHE A 296 -13.88 -9.94 14.28
C PHE A 296 -14.82 -8.74 14.37
N LYS A 297 -14.26 -7.54 14.22
CA LYS A 297 -15.03 -6.31 14.05
C LYS A 297 -15.60 -6.23 12.63
N ASP A 298 -16.64 -5.41 12.47
CA ASP A 298 -17.04 -4.92 11.16
C ASP A 298 -15.96 -4.00 10.59
N TYR A 299 -16.07 -3.71 9.29
CA TYR A 299 -15.03 -3.00 8.55
C TYR A 299 -15.69 -1.86 7.78
N ASN A 300 -15.39 -0.62 8.18
CA ASN A 300 -15.82 0.56 7.47
C ASN A 300 -14.92 0.79 6.25
N TRP A 301 -15.57 0.93 5.09
CA TRP A 301 -14.96 1.16 3.79
C TRP A 301 -15.00 2.64 3.35
N ASP A 302 -15.60 3.54 4.13
CA ASP A 302 -15.50 4.98 3.94
C ASP A 302 -14.02 5.42 3.90
N LEU A 303 -13.69 6.50 3.19
CA LEU A 303 -12.34 7.05 3.13
C LEU A 303 -11.82 7.48 4.53
N ASN A 304 -10.50 7.35 4.73
CA ASN A 304 -9.80 7.77 5.96
C ASN A 304 -9.34 9.23 5.88
N ASN A 305 -10.26 10.18 5.71
CA ASN A 305 -9.98 11.61 5.52
C ASN A 305 -10.54 12.52 6.61
#